data_AF-A0A7S3HPB0-F1
#
_entry.id   AF-A0A7S3HPB0-F1
#
_cell.length_a   1.000
_cell.length_b   1.000
_cell.length_c   1.000
_cell.angle_alpha   90.00
_cell.angle_beta   90.00
_cell.angle_gamma   90.00
#
_symmetry.space_group_name_H-M   'P 1'
#
loop_
_entity.id
_entity.type
_entity.pdbx_description
1 polymer ?
#
loop_
_entity_poly.entity_id
_entity_poly.type
_entity_poly.pdbx_seq_one_letter_code
_entity_poly.pdbx_strand_id
1 'polypeptide(L)'
;YRTNGTCQSPRIPGIGWSYFGADPEEGYRQAKQLTIELEAALACFDVKVTSLIQSSLEVVPRNLHKGLLIKPLLEKVMNRRGGRLPGFLMVCGDDPSDDKMVETVYEVLGAASPSAGLNACRTFSTCVGKRNCPAQYYVNDVEDVKSLLTSLAEAATTAIPCPPATASSSSTAPATPGYVSPAAGRARGVSEATLVDVVGLHL
;
A
#
# COMPACT_ATOMS: atom_id res chain seq x y z
N TYR A 1 8.75 37.09 8.16
CA TYR A 1 7.51 36.51 7.59
C TYR A 1 6.54 37.64 7.32
N ARG A 2 5.96 37.74 6.11
CA ARG A 2 4.97 38.77 5.77
C ARG A 2 3.56 38.45 6.31
N THR A 3 3.37 37.22 6.80
CA THR A 3 2.11 36.73 7.40
C THR A 3 2.42 36.10 8.75
N ASN A 4 1.86 36.66 9.83
CA ASN A 4 2.01 36.13 11.18
C ASN A 4 1.27 34.79 11.31
N GLY A 5 1.80 33.88 12.14
CA GLY A 5 1.18 32.57 12.37
C GLY A 5 1.40 31.53 11.26
N THR A 6 2.25 31.83 10.28
CA THR A 6 2.62 30.89 9.21
C THR A 6 3.92 30.17 9.54
N CYS A 7 4.07 28.94 9.05
CA CYS A 7 5.29 28.15 9.24
C CYS A 7 5.74 27.46 7.95
N GLN A 8 7.05 27.37 7.76
CA GLN A 8 7.64 26.54 6.71
C GLN A 8 8.06 25.22 7.35
N SER A 9 7.68 24.12 6.72
CA SER A 9 8.04 22.77 7.14
C SER A 9 8.83 22.10 6.04
N PRO A 10 10.08 21.65 6.29
CA PRO A 10 10.77 20.80 5.34
C PRO A 10 9.97 19.50 5.16
N ARG A 11 9.85 19.04 3.91
CA ARG A 11 9.22 17.76 3.55
C ARG A 11 10.25 16.92 2.78
N ILE A 12 10.09 15.61 2.80
CA ILE A 12 10.98 14.72 2.03
C ILE A 12 10.11 13.82 1.16
N PRO A 13 10.08 14.02 -0.17
CA PRO A 13 10.64 15.14 -0.94
C PRO A 13 9.72 16.38 -0.95
N GLY A 14 10.27 17.58 -0.74
CA GLY A 14 9.57 18.84 -1.01
C GLY A 14 9.71 19.91 0.07
N ILE A 15 8.88 20.94 -0.01
CA ILE A 15 8.77 21.96 1.03
C ILE A 15 7.31 22.33 1.22
N GLY A 16 6.87 22.38 2.47
CA GLY A 16 5.53 22.79 2.86
C GLY A 16 5.53 24.17 3.50
N TRP A 17 4.47 24.92 3.27
CA TRP A 17 4.16 26.18 3.93
C TRP A 17 2.74 26.11 4.45
N SER A 18 2.57 26.15 5.77
CA SER A 18 1.26 26.16 6.41
C SER A 18 0.90 27.56 6.87
N TYR A 19 -0.35 27.93 6.62
CA TYR A 19 -0.97 29.16 7.09
C TYR A 19 -2.12 28.89 8.08
N PHE A 20 -2.14 27.70 8.67
CA PHE A 20 -3.18 27.31 9.62
C PHE A 20 -3.26 28.22 10.86
N GLY A 21 -2.12 28.76 11.32
CA GLY A 21 -2.07 29.69 12.45
C GLY A 21 -2.28 31.17 12.07
N ALA A 22 -2.48 31.48 10.80
CA ALA A 22 -2.77 32.83 10.34
C ALA A 22 -4.27 33.11 10.40
N ASP A 23 -4.65 34.39 10.27
CA ASP A 23 -6.04 34.75 9.98
C ASP A 23 -6.52 34.00 8.72
N PRO A 24 -7.69 33.33 8.72
CA PRO A 24 -8.10 32.48 7.62
C PRO A 24 -8.25 33.21 6.28
N GLU A 25 -8.75 34.44 6.29
CA GLU A 25 -8.99 35.21 5.07
C GLU A 25 -7.68 35.77 4.52
N GLU A 26 -6.86 36.37 5.38
CA GLU A 26 -5.53 36.85 5.03
C GLU A 26 -4.63 35.69 4.57
N GLY A 27 -4.60 34.59 5.32
CA GLY A 27 -3.83 33.40 5.00
C GLY A 27 -4.20 32.82 3.63
N TYR A 28 -5.50 32.74 3.32
CA TYR A 28 -5.97 32.30 2.01
C TYR A 28 -5.61 33.26 0.87
N ARG A 29 -5.75 34.58 1.08
CA ARG A 29 -5.32 35.59 0.08
C ARG A 29 -3.82 35.48 -0.20
N GLN A 30 -3.01 35.33 0.85
CA GLN A 30 -1.57 35.17 0.73
C GLN A 30 -1.18 33.84 0.08
N ALA A 31 -1.88 32.75 0.40
CA ALA A 31 -1.68 31.46 -0.23
C ALA A 31 -1.91 31.54 -1.75
N LYS A 32 -3.01 32.15 -2.18
CA LYS A 32 -3.30 32.35 -3.61
C LYS A 32 -2.20 33.13 -4.33
N GLN A 33 -1.75 34.23 -3.73
CA GLN A 33 -0.68 35.04 -4.30
C GLN A 33 0.63 34.24 -4.38
N LEU A 34 0.98 33.53 -3.30
CA LEU A 34 2.18 32.70 -3.23
C LEU A 34 2.15 31.56 -4.26
N THR A 35 0.99 30.93 -4.51
CA THR A 35 0.86 29.91 -5.56
C THR A 35 1.23 30.47 -6.94
N ILE A 36 0.70 31.65 -7.30
CA ILE A 36 1.00 32.29 -8.60
C ILE A 36 2.50 32.62 -8.70
N GLU A 37 3.08 33.17 -7.64
CA GLU A 37 4.51 33.53 -7.61
C GLU A 37 5.41 32.29 -7.70
N LEU A 38 5.07 31.22 -7.00
CA LEU A 38 5.81 29.96 -7.03
C LEU A 38 5.68 29.27 -8.39
N GLU A 39 4.49 29.23 -8.98
CA GLU A 39 4.30 28.66 -10.33
C GLU A 39 5.12 29.41 -11.38
N ALA A 40 5.17 30.74 -11.30
CA ALA A 40 5.98 31.55 -12.20
C ALA A 40 7.50 31.35 -11.97
N ALA A 41 7.94 31.39 -10.71
CA ALA A 41 9.35 31.24 -10.35
C ALA A 41 9.88 29.82 -10.63
N LEU A 42 9.02 28.82 -10.52
CA LEU A 42 9.38 27.41 -10.67
C LEU A 42 9.03 26.84 -12.05
N ALA A 43 8.61 27.67 -13.00
CA ALA A 43 8.18 27.25 -14.34
C ALA A 43 9.25 26.45 -15.12
N CYS A 44 10.54 26.70 -14.84
CA CYS A 44 11.66 25.99 -15.46
C CYS A 44 12.06 24.67 -14.76
N PHE A 45 11.40 24.31 -13.66
CA PHE A 45 11.72 23.11 -12.88
C PHE A 45 10.58 22.09 -12.93
N ASP A 46 10.91 20.80 -12.82
CA ASP A 46 9.94 19.68 -12.79
C ASP A 46 9.24 19.55 -11.44
N VAL A 47 8.63 20.63 -10.97
CA VAL A 47 7.88 20.70 -9.72
C VAL A 47 6.44 21.13 -9.98
N LYS A 48 5.58 20.87 -8.99
CA LYS A 48 4.20 21.35 -8.93
C LYS A 48 3.93 21.93 -7.55
N VAL A 49 3.11 22.96 -7.52
CA VAL A 49 2.55 23.51 -6.28
C VAL A 49 1.22 22.82 -6.05
N THR A 50 1.01 22.24 -4.87
CA THR A 50 -0.20 21.52 -4.50
C THR A 50 -0.66 21.91 -3.11
N SER A 51 -1.94 21.77 -2.83
CA SER A 51 -2.54 22.00 -1.51
C SER A 51 -3.15 20.69 -1.01
N LEU A 52 -2.29 19.73 -0.61
CA LEU A 52 -2.74 18.42 -0.14
C LEU A 52 -3.44 18.51 1.22
N ILE A 53 -2.93 19.36 2.11
CA ILE A 53 -3.49 19.58 3.44
C ILE A 53 -4.25 20.91 3.43
N GLN A 54 -5.44 20.93 4.04
CA GLN A 54 -6.19 22.16 4.22
C GLN A 54 -5.34 23.21 4.93
N SER A 55 -5.36 24.44 4.42
CA SER A 55 -4.55 25.55 4.94
C SER A 55 -3.03 25.36 4.82
N SER A 56 -2.60 24.67 3.76
CA SER A 56 -1.18 24.45 3.45
C SER A 56 -0.92 24.49 1.95
N LEU A 57 0.27 24.94 1.57
CA LEU A 57 0.83 24.83 0.22
C LEU A 57 2.08 23.98 0.27
N GLU A 58 2.27 23.13 -0.72
CA GLU A 58 3.42 22.24 -0.80
C GLU A 58 3.99 22.26 -2.21
N VAL A 59 5.31 22.35 -2.30
CA VAL A 59 6.05 22.22 -3.55
C VAL A 59 6.68 20.84 -3.58
N VAL A 60 6.24 20.04 -4.54
CA VAL A 60 6.68 18.65 -4.71
C VAL A 60 7.12 18.41 -6.16
N PRO A 61 7.97 17.42 -6.44
CA PRO A 61 8.27 17.03 -7.81
C PRO A 61 6.99 16.70 -8.58
N ARG A 62 6.92 17.14 -9.85
CA ARG A 62 5.69 17.02 -10.67
C ARG A 62 5.21 15.57 -10.78
N ASN A 63 6.17 14.67 -10.98
CA ASN A 63 5.94 13.23 -11.16
C ASN A 63 5.78 12.48 -9.82
N LEU A 64 5.81 13.17 -8.67
CA LEU A 64 5.57 12.54 -7.38
C LEU A 64 4.08 12.17 -7.26
N HIS A 65 3.84 10.87 -7.11
CA HIS A 65 2.53 10.29 -6.83
C HIS A 65 2.68 8.96 -6.07
N LYS A 66 1.64 8.56 -5.33
CA LYS A 66 1.65 7.33 -4.49
C LYS A 66 1.92 6.06 -5.31
N GLY A 67 1.47 6.02 -6.57
CA GLY A 67 1.74 4.90 -7.49
C GLY A 67 3.22 4.57 -7.73
N LEU A 68 4.16 5.51 -7.51
CA LEU A 68 5.59 5.24 -7.68
C LEU A 68 6.11 4.15 -6.74
N LEU A 69 5.43 3.92 -5.61
CA LEU A 69 5.82 2.91 -4.63
C LEU A 69 5.37 1.50 -5.00
N ILE A 70 4.38 1.35 -5.89
CA ILE A 70 3.79 0.06 -6.24
C ILE A 70 4.79 -0.84 -6.95
N LYS A 71 5.49 -0.33 -7.97
CA LYS A 71 6.51 -1.08 -8.72
C LYS A 71 7.61 -1.66 -7.80
N PRO A 72 8.36 -0.84 -7.04
CA PRO A 72 9.43 -1.37 -6.19
C PRO A 72 8.90 -2.25 -5.05
N LEU A 73 7.70 -2.02 -4.55
CA LEU A 73 7.08 -2.88 -3.54
C LEU A 73 6.76 -4.26 -4.14
N LEU A 74 6.06 -4.30 -5.26
CA LEU A 74 5.64 -5.55 -5.88
C LEU A 74 6.85 -6.35 -6.40
N GLU A 75 7.87 -5.70 -6.94
CA GLU A 75 9.15 -6.33 -7.28
C GLU A 75 9.80 -7.00 -6.05
N LYS A 76 9.84 -6.31 -4.89
CA LYS A 76 10.36 -6.91 -3.66
C LYS A 76 9.56 -8.13 -3.22
N VAL A 77 8.23 -8.07 -3.32
CA VAL A 77 7.34 -9.20 -2.98
C VAL A 77 7.57 -10.37 -3.95
N MET A 78 7.62 -10.10 -5.25
CA MET A 78 7.86 -11.12 -6.28
C MET A 78 9.23 -11.77 -6.13
N ASN A 79 10.27 -10.99 -5.81
CA ASN A 79 11.61 -11.52 -5.57
C ASN A 79 11.64 -12.53 -4.41
N ARG A 80 10.85 -12.29 -3.35
CA ARG A 80 10.69 -13.25 -2.24
C ARG A 80 9.86 -14.48 -2.62
N ARG A 81 9.00 -14.36 -3.63
CA ARG A 81 8.10 -15.41 -4.13
C ARG A 81 8.63 -16.11 -5.40
N GLY A 82 9.92 -15.98 -5.72
CA GLY A 82 10.51 -16.61 -6.89
C GLY A 82 9.95 -16.11 -8.23
N GLY A 83 9.64 -14.80 -8.32
CA GLY A 83 9.09 -14.16 -9.50
C GLY A 83 7.57 -14.31 -9.66
N ARG A 84 6.87 -14.82 -8.65
CA ARG A 84 5.41 -14.97 -8.67
C ARG A 84 4.69 -13.80 -8.00
N LEU A 85 3.54 -13.45 -8.55
CA LEU A 85 2.61 -12.48 -7.96
C LEU A 85 2.05 -13.01 -6.63
N PRO A 86 1.64 -12.11 -5.72
CA PRO A 86 0.95 -12.52 -4.51
C PRO A 86 -0.42 -13.12 -4.85
N GLY A 87 -0.88 -14.12 -4.08
CA GLY A 87 -2.20 -14.74 -4.30
C GLY A 87 -3.38 -13.81 -4.02
N PHE A 88 -3.15 -12.75 -3.24
CA PHE A 88 -4.12 -11.71 -2.91
C PHE A 88 -3.43 -10.36 -2.97
N LEU A 89 -4.05 -9.39 -3.65
CA LEU A 89 -3.60 -8.01 -3.75
C LEU A 89 -4.81 -7.10 -3.52
N MET A 90 -4.71 -6.18 -2.58
CA MET A 90 -5.78 -5.21 -2.32
C MET A 90 -5.19 -3.80 -2.27
N VAL A 91 -5.81 -2.86 -2.98
CA VAL A 91 -5.48 -1.43 -2.94
C VAL A 91 -6.72 -0.63 -2.56
N CYS A 92 -6.57 0.27 -1.61
CA CYS A 92 -7.63 1.12 -1.08
C CYS A 92 -7.15 2.58 -1.02
N GLY A 93 -8.01 3.53 -1.40
CA GLY A 93 -7.71 4.96 -1.30
C GLY A 93 -8.96 5.83 -1.35
N ASP A 94 -8.93 6.99 -0.73
CA ASP A 94 -10.03 7.95 -0.64
C ASP A 94 -9.86 9.10 -1.63
N ASP A 95 -8.63 9.59 -1.78
CA ASP A 95 -8.35 10.79 -2.55
C ASP A 95 -8.06 10.50 -4.03
N PRO A 96 -8.28 11.50 -4.92
CA PRO A 96 -7.79 11.44 -6.30
C PRO A 96 -6.28 11.21 -6.40
N SER A 97 -5.52 11.53 -5.36
CA SER A 97 -4.08 11.23 -5.27
C SER A 97 -3.78 9.72 -5.23
N ASP A 98 -4.73 8.91 -4.74
CA ASP A 98 -4.66 7.45 -4.67
C ASP A 98 -5.08 6.76 -5.97
N ASP A 99 -5.80 7.44 -6.86
CA ASP A 99 -6.21 6.88 -8.15
C ASP A 99 -4.99 6.39 -8.94
N LYS A 100 -3.87 7.12 -8.87
CA LYS A 100 -2.63 6.73 -9.54
C LYS A 100 -2.01 5.45 -8.98
N MET A 101 -2.29 5.12 -7.72
CA MET A 101 -1.89 3.86 -7.11
C MET A 101 -2.62 2.69 -7.76
N VAL A 102 -3.94 2.82 -7.94
CA VAL A 102 -4.80 1.81 -8.58
C VAL A 102 -4.40 1.61 -10.05
N GLU A 103 -4.20 2.69 -10.80
CA GLU A 103 -3.73 2.60 -12.19
C GLU A 103 -2.39 1.86 -12.29
N THR A 104 -1.42 2.22 -11.44
CA THR A 104 -0.09 1.61 -11.48
C THR A 104 -0.14 0.11 -11.15
N VAL A 105 -1.05 -0.32 -10.27
CA VAL A 105 -1.26 -1.75 -10.00
C VAL A 105 -1.72 -2.48 -11.26
N TYR A 106 -2.73 -1.95 -11.96
CA TYR A 106 -3.21 -2.58 -13.20
C TYR A 106 -2.17 -2.56 -14.31
N GLU A 107 -1.39 -1.50 -14.43
CA GLU A 107 -0.24 -1.44 -15.36
C GLU A 107 0.77 -2.55 -15.07
N VAL A 108 1.15 -2.76 -13.80
CA VAL A 108 2.13 -3.79 -13.43
C VAL A 108 1.57 -5.20 -13.62
N LEU A 109 0.30 -5.42 -13.30
CA LEU A 109 -0.35 -6.71 -13.53
C LEU A 109 -0.49 -7.03 -15.02
N GLY A 110 -0.80 -6.03 -15.85
CA GLY A 110 -0.87 -6.17 -17.31
C GLY A 110 0.49 -6.41 -17.96
N ALA A 111 1.57 -5.88 -17.38
CA ALA A 111 2.94 -6.09 -17.82
C ALA A 111 3.61 -7.34 -17.23
N ALA A 112 2.95 -8.04 -16.31
CA ALA A 112 3.53 -9.21 -15.64
C ALA A 112 3.73 -10.38 -16.62
N SER A 113 4.84 -11.12 -16.46
CA SER A 113 5.10 -12.32 -17.26
C SER A 113 3.98 -13.35 -17.08
N PRO A 114 3.59 -14.11 -18.13
CA PRO A 114 2.65 -15.22 -18.01
C PRO A 114 3.05 -16.25 -16.94
N SER A 115 4.36 -16.39 -16.69
CA SER A 115 4.91 -17.28 -15.66
C SER A 115 4.73 -16.77 -14.22
N ALA A 116 4.35 -15.51 -14.03
CA ALA A 116 4.19 -14.88 -12.72
C ALA A 116 2.91 -15.34 -11.99
N GLY A 117 2.04 -16.11 -12.64
CA GLY A 117 0.85 -16.71 -12.02
C GLY A 117 -0.32 -15.74 -11.87
N LEU A 118 -0.60 -14.93 -12.90
CA LEU A 118 -1.67 -13.93 -12.89
C LEU A 118 -3.04 -14.51 -12.50
N ASN A 119 -3.39 -15.70 -13.01
CA ASN A 119 -4.67 -16.36 -12.70
C ASN A 119 -4.84 -16.73 -11.22
N ALA A 120 -3.73 -16.88 -10.49
CA ALA A 120 -3.75 -17.16 -9.05
C ALA A 120 -3.78 -15.87 -8.21
N CYS A 121 -3.53 -14.70 -8.81
CA CYS A 121 -3.52 -13.41 -8.15
C CYS A 121 -4.93 -12.81 -8.12
N ARG A 122 -5.59 -12.84 -6.96
CA ARG A 122 -6.87 -12.14 -6.78
C ARG A 122 -6.60 -10.69 -6.43
N THR A 123 -6.93 -9.78 -7.36
CA THR A 123 -6.72 -8.35 -7.19
C THR A 123 -8.04 -7.65 -6.90
N PHE A 124 -8.04 -6.80 -5.86
CA PHE A 124 -9.16 -5.97 -5.46
C PHE A 124 -8.71 -4.52 -5.37
N SER A 125 -9.39 -3.64 -6.10
CA SER A 125 -9.20 -2.19 -5.98
C SER A 125 -10.46 -1.57 -5.41
N THR A 126 -10.31 -0.73 -4.39
CA THR A 126 -11.41 -0.13 -3.66
C THR A 126 -11.19 1.37 -3.49
N CYS A 127 -12.23 2.17 -3.73
CA CYS A 127 -12.25 3.58 -3.35
C CYS A 127 -13.06 3.80 -2.08
N VAL A 128 -12.64 4.73 -1.23
CA VAL A 128 -13.43 5.16 -0.07
C VAL A 128 -14.23 6.40 -0.46
N GLY A 129 -15.53 6.36 -0.19
CA GLY A 129 -16.49 7.38 -0.62
C GLY A 129 -17.05 7.13 -2.02
N LYS A 130 -18.25 7.67 -2.26
CA LYS A 130 -18.89 7.65 -3.59
C LYS A 130 -18.29 8.74 -4.47
N ARG A 131 -17.27 8.37 -5.24
CA ARG A 131 -16.57 9.25 -6.18
C ARG A 131 -16.31 8.50 -7.49
N ASN A 132 -16.16 9.26 -8.59
CA ASN A 132 -15.63 8.70 -9.83
C ASN A 132 -14.13 8.37 -9.63
N CYS A 133 -13.79 7.09 -9.69
CA CYS A 133 -12.42 6.61 -9.48
C CYS A 133 -12.15 5.36 -10.35
N PRO A 134 -10.88 4.99 -10.62
CA PRO A 134 -10.53 3.86 -11.48
C PRO A 134 -10.70 2.49 -10.81
N ALA A 135 -11.14 2.44 -9.55
CA ALA A 135 -11.29 1.18 -8.83
C ALA A 135 -12.59 0.44 -9.20
N GLN A 136 -12.54 -0.89 -9.12
CA GLN A 136 -13.68 -1.78 -9.35
C GLN A 136 -14.75 -1.71 -8.26
N TYR A 137 -14.35 -1.46 -7.01
CA TYR A 137 -15.23 -1.45 -5.86
C TYR A 137 -15.16 -0.11 -5.13
N TYR A 138 -16.18 0.18 -4.33
CA TYR A 138 -16.17 1.30 -3.41
C TYR A 138 -16.67 0.88 -2.03
N VAL A 139 -16.24 1.60 -1.01
CA VAL A 139 -16.66 1.49 0.38
C VAL A 139 -17.14 2.88 0.80
N ASN A 140 -18.20 2.99 1.60
CA ASN A 140 -18.81 4.30 1.86
C ASN A 140 -17.91 5.17 2.73
N ASP A 141 -17.43 4.61 3.84
CA ASP A 141 -16.75 5.35 4.89
C ASP A 141 -15.57 4.57 5.48
N VAL A 142 -14.72 5.26 6.25
CA VAL A 142 -13.55 4.66 6.90
C VAL A 142 -13.93 3.55 7.89
N GLU A 143 -15.10 3.64 8.54
CA GLU A 143 -15.59 2.58 9.44
C GLU A 143 -15.92 1.28 8.68
N ASP A 144 -16.49 1.39 7.48
CA ASP A 144 -16.73 0.22 6.63
C ASP A 144 -15.41 -0.41 6.17
N VAL A 145 -14.36 0.41 5.92
CA VAL A 145 -13.02 -0.10 5.61
C VAL A 145 -12.45 -0.89 6.78
N LYS A 146 -12.59 -0.37 8.00
CA LYS A 146 -12.15 -1.08 9.23
C LYS A 146 -12.90 -2.40 9.39
N SER A 147 -14.22 -2.39 9.21
CA SER A 147 -15.05 -3.59 9.27
C SER A 147 -14.60 -4.64 8.24
N LEU A 148 -14.39 -4.23 6.99
CA LEU A 148 -13.90 -5.09 5.91
C LEU A 148 -12.55 -5.73 6.26
N LEU A 149 -11.58 -4.94 6.72
CA LEU A 149 -10.26 -5.44 7.09
C LEU A 149 -10.32 -6.38 8.30
N THR A 150 -11.21 -6.09 9.26
CA THR A 150 -11.44 -6.94 10.43
C THR A 150 -12.02 -8.30 10.01
N SER A 151 -13.06 -8.29 9.17
CA SER A 151 -13.64 -9.53 8.64
C SER A 151 -12.63 -10.33 7.80
N LEU A 152 -11.75 -9.66 7.05
CA LEU A 152 -10.67 -10.34 6.33
C LEU A 152 -9.66 -11.00 7.30
N ALA A 153 -9.31 -10.35 8.40
CA ALA A 153 -8.42 -10.90 9.42
C ALA A 153 -9.05 -12.10 10.16
N GLU A 154 -10.34 -12.04 10.48
CA GLU A 154 -11.09 -13.13 11.10
C GLU A 154 -11.23 -14.34 10.16
N ALA A 155 -11.53 -14.09 8.89
CA ALA A 155 -11.60 -15.13 7.86
C ALA A 155 -10.24 -15.80 7.64
N ALA A 156 -9.15 -15.03 7.67
CA ALA A 156 -7.79 -15.57 7.55
C ALA A 156 -7.43 -16.50 8.72
N THR A 157 -7.95 -16.22 9.92
CA THR A 157 -7.67 -17.02 11.13
C THR A 157 -8.49 -18.32 11.16
N THR A 158 -9.72 -18.29 10.64
CA THR A 158 -10.63 -19.46 10.61
C THR A 158 -10.30 -20.46 9.50
N ALA A 159 -9.52 -20.08 8.49
CA ALA A 159 -9.13 -20.93 7.38
C ALA A 159 -8.07 -22.02 7.72
N ILE A 160 -7.68 -22.19 8.99
CA ILE A 160 -6.86 -23.32 9.44
C ILE A 160 -7.66 -24.26 10.35
N PRO A 161 -8.19 -25.35 9.78
CA PRO A 161 -8.12 -26.65 10.44
C PRO A 161 -7.14 -27.50 9.65
N CYS A 162 -5.90 -27.62 10.15
CA CYS A 162 -5.07 -28.74 9.74
C CYS A 162 -5.72 -29.99 10.36
N PRO A 163 -6.23 -30.96 9.58
CA PRO A 163 -6.72 -32.20 10.18
C PRO A 163 -5.54 -32.86 10.90
N PRO A 164 -5.70 -33.31 12.16
CA PRO A 164 -4.68 -34.13 12.79
C PRO A 164 -4.50 -35.37 11.91
N ALA A 165 -3.25 -35.67 11.55
CA ALA A 165 -2.91 -36.88 10.83
C ALA A 165 -3.48 -38.07 11.60
N THR A 166 -4.58 -38.65 11.10
CA THR A 166 -5.16 -39.86 11.65
C THR A 166 -4.17 -40.98 11.37
N ALA A 167 -3.31 -41.27 12.35
CA ALA A 167 -2.49 -42.46 12.34
C ALA A 167 -3.43 -43.67 12.43
N SER A 168 -3.77 -44.26 11.28
CA SER A 168 -4.38 -45.59 11.25
C SER A 168 -3.30 -46.60 11.65
N SER A 169 -3.32 -46.99 12.93
CA SER A 169 -2.51 -48.06 13.47
C SER A 169 -3.09 -49.42 13.04
N SER A 170 -2.45 -50.09 12.09
CA SER A 170 -2.49 -51.56 12.00
C SER A 170 -1.28 -52.09 11.25
N SER A 171 -0.22 -52.46 11.98
CA SER A 171 0.58 -53.64 11.66
C SER A 171 1.56 -53.94 12.79
N THR A 172 1.49 -55.17 13.26
CA THR A 172 2.19 -55.81 14.37
C THR A 172 3.71 -55.89 14.15
N ALA A 173 4.50 -55.53 15.16
CA ALA A 173 5.95 -55.76 15.24
C ALA A 173 6.26 -57.22 15.68
N PRO A 174 7.51 -57.73 15.63
CA PRO A 174 8.49 -57.34 16.66
C PRO A 174 9.98 -57.25 16.24
N ALA A 175 10.66 -56.28 16.87
CA ALA A 175 11.97 -56.32 17.59
C ALA A 175 13.23 -56.90 16.90
N THR A 176 14.44 -56.32 16.96
CA THR A 176 15.22 -55.86 18.15
C THR A 176 16.49 -55.05 17.67
N PRO A 177 17.49 -54.60 18.50
CA PRO A 177 17.76 -53.17 18.75
C PRO A 177 19.22 -52.66 18.56
N GLY A 178 19.45 -51.34 18.73
CA GLY A 178 20.75 -50.72 19.12
C GLY A 178 21.18 -49.49 18.29
N TYR A 179 20.83 -48.26 18.68
CA TYR A 179 21.67 -47.23 19.38
C TYR A 179 22.72 -46.54 18.48
N VAL A 180 22.91 -45.21 18.33
CA VAL A 180 22.26 -43.93 18.71
C VAL A 180 22.79 -42.83 17.76
N SER A 181 21.99 -41.77 17.59
CA SER A 181 22.18 -40.48 16.85
C SER A 181 23.35 -39.60 17.38
N PRO A 182 23.65 -38.35 16.90
CA PRO A 182 22.74 -37.23 16.52
C PRO A 182 23.01 -36.58 15.14
N ALA A 183 21.96 -36.17 14.40
CA ALA A 183 21.41 -34.79 14.22
C ALA A 183 22.30 -33.86 13.37
N ALA A 184 21.88 -32.93 12.51
CA ALA A 184 20.63 -32.35 11.98
C ALA A 184 21.08 -31.51 10.74
N GLY A 185 20.27 -31.01 9.82
CA GLY A 185 18.83 -30.92 9.68
C GLY A 185 18.49 -30.65 8.21
N ARG A 186 17.44 -31.33 7.75
CA ARG A 186 16.87 -31.21 6.41
C ARG A 186 15.92 -30.01 6.41
N ALA A 187 16.20 -29.02 5.57
CA ALA A 187 15.41 -27.82 5.43
C ALA A 187 13.94 -28.17 5.15
N ARG A 188 13.07 -27.85 6.11
CA ARG A 188 11.61 -27.90 5.96
C ARG A 188 11.19 -26.72 5.09
N GLY A 189 10.43 -27.02 4.05
CA GLY A 189 9.70 -26.03 3.26
C GLY A 189 8.80 -25.22 4.18
N VAL A 190 8.97 -23.90 4.11
CA VAL A 190 8.13 -22.94 4.81
C VAL A 190 6.79 -22.92 4.10
N SER A 191 5.75 -23.36 4.81
CA SER A 191 4.35 -23.28 4.38
C SER A 191 3.98 -21.83 4.09
N GLU A 192 3.33 -21.65 2.94
CA GLU A 192 2.97 -20.38 2.33
C GLU A 192 2.05 -19.57 3.25
N ALA A 193 2.64 -18.62 3.98
CA ALA A 193 1.88 -17.63 4.73
C ALA A 193 1.24 -16.65 3.74
N THR A 194 -0.08 -16.55 3.79
CA THR A 194 -0.85 -15.49 3.15
C THR A 194 -0.42 -14.16 3.78
N LEU A 195 0.53 -13.49 3.16
CA LEU A 195 0.96 -12.15 3.52
C LEU A 195 -0.15 -11.19 3.06
N VAL A 196 -0.94 -10.67 4.00
CA VAL A 196 -1.92 -9.61 3.74
C VAL A 196 -1.17 -8.28 3.87
N ASP A 197 -0.60 -7.79 2.76
CA ASP A 197 0.01 -6.46 2.73
C ASP A 197 -1.10 -5.43 2.46
N VAL A 198 -1.63 -4.82 3.53
CA VAL A 198 -2.49 -3.62 3.44
C VAL A 198 -1.57 -2.41 3.36
N VAL A 199 -1.45 -1.83 2.18
CA VAL A 199 -0.63 -0.62 1.97
C VAL A 199 -1.52 0.61 2.15
N GLY A 200 -1.53 1.17 3.35
CA GLY A 200 -2.03 2.53 3.59
C GLY A 200 -0.85 3.51 3.58
N LEU A 201 -0.83 4.45 2.62
CA LEU A 201 0.27 5.40 2.48
C LEU A 201 -0.28 6.84 2.45
N HIS A 202 -0.04 7.58 3.52
CA HIS A 202 -0.12 9.04 3.50
C HIS A 202 1.23 9.58 3.02
N LEU A 203 1.21 10.24 1.86
CA LEU A 203 2.27 11.15 1.43
C LEU A 203 1.87 12.56 1.84
#